data_AF-A0A8X6P9Y5-F1
#
_entry.id   AF-A0A8X6P9Y5-F1
#
_cell.length_a   1.000
_cell.length_b   1.000
_cell.length_c   1.000
_cell.angle_alpha   90.00
_cell.angle_beta   90.00
_cell.angle_gamma   90.00
#
_symmetry.space_group_name_H-M   'P 1'
#
loop_
_entity.id
_entity.type
_entity.pdbx_description
1 polymer ?
#
loop_
_entity_poly.entity_id
_entity_poly.type
_entity_poly.pdbx_seq_one_letter_code
_entity_poly.pdbx_strand_id
1 'polypeptide(L)'
;MSSDMTNGFDDINIRLTYGMSCIRKGNSAAKIFCAIMNFPPTPAKFERYNYLLLRSLIKVSNESMRNAVEETVKNNNSNKDFLAAFNGSWQKLGHTSLNGVVSASYMSRDWKSLSFRMS
;
A
#
# COMPACT_ATOMS: atom_id res chain seq x y z
N MET A 1 -8.55 -12.70 25.26
CA MET A 1 -8.57 -12.61 23.78
C MET A 1 -7.55 -13.60 23.26
N SER A 2 -7.98 -14.71 22.64
CA SER A 2 -7.05 -15.61 21.96
C SER A 2 -6.64 -14.94 20.66
N SER A 3 -5.34 -14.70 20.45
CA SER A 3 -4.84 -14.14 19.19
C SER A 3 -4.81 -15.25 18.14
N ASP A 4 -5.64 -15.12 17.11
CA ASP A 4 -5.59 -16.03 15.98
C ASP A 4 -4.24 -15.88 15.28
N MET A 5 -3.54 -17.00 15.12
CA MET A 5 -2.19 -17.04 14.55
C MET A 5 -2.28 -17.28 13.04
N THR A 6 -1.79 -16.35 12.24
CA THR A 6 -1.68 -16.51 10.79
C THR A 6 -0.23 -16.81 10.42
N ASN A 7 0.04 -17.99 9.85
CA ASN A 7 1.38 -18.40 9.41
C ASN A 7 2.50 -18.27 10.49
N GLY A 8 2.18 -18.50 11.76
CA GLY A 8 3.15 -18.36 12.86
C GLY A 8 3.35 -16.92 13.38
N PHE A 9 2.48 -15.99 13.00
CA PHE A 9 2.47 -14.60 13.45
C PHE A 9 1.13 -14.26 14.12
N ASP A 10 1.17 -13.45 15.18
CA ASP A 10 -0.06 -13.02 15.84
C ASP A 10 -0.76 -11.94 15.00
N ASP A 11 -2.06 -12.12 14.71
CA ASP A 11 -2.84 -11.18 13.90
C ASP A 11 -2.83 -9.75 14.48
N ILE A 12 -2.95 -9.63 15.80
CA ILE A 12 -2.91 -8.34 16.51
C ILE A 12 -1.59 -7.60 16.23
N ASN A 13 -0.47 -8.33 16.23
CA ASN A 13 0.85 -7.76 16.00
C ASN A 13 1.05 -7.35 14.54
N ILE A 14 0.46 -8.08 13.59
CA ILE A 14 0.42 -7.69 12.17
C ILE A 14 -0.35 -6.38 12.01
N ARG A 15 -1.55 -6.27 12.60
CA ARG A 15 -2.39 -5.06 12.50
C ARG A 15 -1.73 -3.84 13.13
N LEU A 16 -1.09 -4.01 14.29
CA LEU A 16 -0.32 -2.94 14.94
C LEU A 16 0.80 -2.44 14.02
N THR A 17 1.58 -3.37 13.46
CA THR A 17 2.69 -3.06 12.55
C THR A 17 2.19 -2.35 11.29
N TYR A 18 1.08 -2.82 10.72
CA TYR A 18 0.44 -2.22 9.55
C TYR A 18 -0.04 -0.79 9.84
N GLY A 19 -0.78 -0.57 10.94
CA GLY A 19 -1.24 0.76 11.34
C GLY A 19 -0.10 1.75 11.54
N MET A 20 0.97 1.32 12.21
CA MET A 20 2.17 2.14 12.45
C MET A 20 2.94 2.44 11.16
N SER A 21 2.83 1.58 10.14
CA SER A 21 3.40 1.79 8.81
C SER A 21 2.59 2.80 7.99
N CYS A 22 1.25 2.74 8.04
CA CYS A 22 0.37 3.70 7.37
C CYS A 22 0.60 5.15 7.84
N ILE A 23 0.88 5.34 9.14
CA ILE A 23 1.21 6.66 9.70
C ILE A 23 2.71 7.02 9.61
N ARG A 24 3.54 6.11 9.07
CA ARG A 24 5.00 6.23 8.94
C ARG A 24 5.72 6.55 10.25
N LYS A 25 5.26 5.97 11.37
CA LYS A 25 5.89 6.16 12.69
C LYS A 25 6.69 4.95 13.18
N GLY A 26 6.42 3.77 12.62
CA GLY A 26 7.21 2.56 12.85
C GLY A 26 7.25 2.08 14.31
N ASN A 27 8.30 1.33 14.66
CA ASN A 27 8.41 0.62 15.94
C ASN A 27 8.46 1.54 17.16
N SER A 28 9.14 2.70 17.06
CA SER A 28 9.27 3.61 18.20
C SER A 28 7.92 4.14 18.68
N ALA A 29 7.01 4.48 17.77
CA ALA A 29 5.66 4.87 18.14
C ALA A 29 4.81 3.69 18.59
N ALA A 30 5.02 2.49 18.04
CA ALA A 30 4.36 1.28 18.51
C ALA A 30 4.66 1.02 20.00
N LYS A 31 5.93 1.18 20.41
CA LYS A 31 6.35 1.03 21.81
C LYS A 31 5.67 2.04 22.73
N ILE A 32 5.65 3.32 22.32
CA ILE A 32 4.98 4.39 23.07
C ILE A 32 3.48 4.11 23.19
N PHE A 33 2.85 3.69 22.09
CA PHE A 33 1.44 3.35 22.07
C PHE A 33 1.12 2.18 23.02
N CYS A 34 1.91 1.10 22.99
CA CYS A 34 1.73 -0.02 23.91
C CYS A 34 1.91 0.41 25.37
N ALA A 35 2.90 1.26 25.66
CA ALA A 35 3.13 1.77 27.02
C ALA A 35 1.97 2.64 27.53
N ILE A 36 1.45 3.55 26.70
CA ILE A 36 0.32 4.43 27.06
C ILE A 36 -0.95 3.61 27.32
N MET A 37 -1.19 2.59 26.49
CA MET A 37 -2.41 1.78 26.55
C MET A 37 -2.32 0.61 27.55
N ASN A 38 -1.21 0.50 28.30
CA ASN A 38 -0.93 -0.64 29.18
C ASN A 38 -1.06 -2.00 28.47
N PHE A 39 -0.63 -2.06 27.21
CA PHE A 39 -0.61 -3.29 26.41
C PHE A 39 0.70 -4.06 26.60
N PRO A 40 0.72 -5.37 26.28
CA PRO A 40 1.96 -6.13 26.24
C PRO A 40 2.98 -5.45 25.31
N PRO A 41 4.28 -5.59 25.62
CA PRO A 41 5.35 -4.96 24.86
C PRO A 41 5.30 -5.38 23.40
N THR A 42 5.60 -4.44 22.51
CA THR A 42 5.66 -4.67 21.07
C THR A 42 6.54 -5.88 20.72
N PRO A 43 6.26 -6.58 19.61
CA PRO A 43 7.04 -7.75 19.22
C PRO A 43 8.53 -7.43 19.10
N ALA A 44 9.38 -8.27 19.71
CA ALA A 44 10.84 -8.14 19.61
C ALA A 44 11.35 -8.20 18.15
N LYS A 45 10.60 -8.86 17.26
CA LYS A 45 10.92 -9.05 15.83
C LYS A 45 10.06 -8.18 14.91
N PHE A 46 9.89 -6.89 15.22
CA PHE A 46 9.07 -5.95 14.42
C PHE A 46 9.43 -5.95 12.92
N GLU A 47 10.71 -6.06 12.59
CA GLU A 47 11.18 -6.14 11.20
C GLU A 47 10.62 -7.34 10.44
N ARG A 48 10.42 -8.47 11.12
CA ARG A 48 9.85 -9.68 10.51
C ARG A 48 8.40 -9.45 10.08
N TYR A 49 7.64 -8.70 10.87
CA TYR A 49 6.28 -8.30 10.52
C TYR A 49 6.27 -7.31 9.35
N ASN A 50 7.20 -6.34 9.31
CA ASN A 50 7.36 -5.45 8.16
C ASN A 50 7.68 -6.22 6.88
N TYR A 51 8.57 -7.21 6.94
CA TYR A 51 8.91 -8.04 5.79
C TYR A 51 7.71 -8.87 5.30
N LEU A 52 6.92 -9.42 6.22
CA LEU A 52 5.68 -10.12 5.89
C LEU A 52 4.69 -9.18 5.16
N LEU A 53 4.47 -7.99 5.70
CA LEU A 53 3.60 -6.98 5.09
C LEU A 53 4.10 -6.57 3.70
N LEU A 54 5.40 -6.32 3.57
CA LEU A 54 6.03 -5.96 2.30
C LEU A 54 5.84 -7.06 1.24
N ARG A 55 6.05 -8.33 1.62
CA ARG A 55 5.87 -9.47 0.71
C ARG A 55 4.42 -9.58 0.23
N SER A 56 3.46 -9.42 1.14
CA SER A 56 2.03 -9.43 0.80
C SER A 56 1.67 -8.26 -0.11
N LEU A 57 2.17 -7.06 0.19
CA LEU A 57 1.98 -5.86 -0.64
C LEU A 57 2.53 -6.06 -2.05
N ILE A 58 3.77 -6.54 -2.19
CA ILE A 58 4.38 -6.82 -3.51
C ILE A 58 3.53 -7.80 -4.31
N LYS A 59 3.04 -8.87 -3.67
CA LYS A 59 2.18 -9.85 -4.34
C LYS A 59 0.90 -9.20 -4.88
N VAL A 60 0.19 -8.46 -4.04
CA VAL A 60 -1.06 -7.76 -4.43
C VAL A 60 -0.78 -6.73 -5.52
N SER A 61 0.31 -5.96 -5.40
CA SER A 61 0.71 -4.98 -6.41
C SER A 61 1.01 -5.63 -7.77
N ASN A 62 1.72 -6.76 -7.78
CA ASN A 62 2.02 -7.48 -9.02
C ASN A 62 0.75 -8.07 -9.65
N GLU A 63 -0.14 -8.67 -8.85
CA GLU A 63 -1.42 -9.21 -9.33
C GLU A 63 -2.32 -8.09 -9.88
N SER A 64 -2.42 -6.97 -9.14
CA SER A 64 -3.21 -5.81 -9.56
C SER A 64 -2.67 -5.19 -10.85
N MET A 65 -1.36 -4.99 -10.95
CA MET A 65 -0.74 -4.45 -12.16
C MET A 65 -0.93 -5.38 -13.35
N ARG A 66 -0.75 -6.69 -13.17
CA ARG A 66 -0.99 -7.68 -14.22
C ARG A 66 -2.43 -7.64 -14.72
N ASN A 67 -3.40 -7.60 -13.81
CA ASN A 67 -4.82 -7.53 -14.18
C ASN A 67 -5.11 -6.22 -14.94
N ALA A 68 -4.57 -5.09 -14.49
CA ALA A 68 -4.72 -3.80 -15.18
C ALA A 68 -4.10 -3.81 -16.59
N VAL A 69 -2.95 -4.47 -16.77
CA VAL A 69 -2.32 -4.68 -18.09
C VAL A 69 -3.23 -5.51 -18.99
N GLU A 70 -3.74 -6.65 -18.49
CA GLU A 70 -4.62 -7.53 -19.25
C GLU A 70 -5.92 -6.83 -19.68
N GLU A 71 -6.52 -6.04 -18.80
CA GLU A 71 -7.70 -5.21 -19.11
C GLU A 71 -7.38 -4.13 -20.14
N THR A 72 -6.23 -3.47 -20.02
CA THR A 72 -5.80 -2.43 -20.97
C THR A 72 -5.57 -3.02 -22.36
N VAL A 73 -4.89 -4.17 -22.47
CA VAL A 73 -4.65 -4.84 -23.76
C VAL A 73 -5.95 -5.29 -24.42
N LYS A 74 -6.91 -5.81 -23.63
CA LYS A 74 -8.26 -6.15 -24.14
C LYS A 74 -8.99 -4.93 -24.68
N ASN A 75 -8.92 -3.80 -23.97
CA ASN A 75 -9.59 -2.56 -24.37
C ASN A 75 -8.90 -1.86 -25.55
N ASN A 76 -7.62 -2.15 -25.79
CA ASN A 76 -6.79 -1.50 -26.81
C ASN A 76 -6.61 -2.37 -28.07
N ASN A 77 -7.64 -3.13 -28.47
CA ASN A 77 -7.61 -4.00 -29.67
C ASN A 77 -6.40 -4.95 -29.73
N SER A 78 -5.97 -5.50 -28.60
CA SER A 78 -4.77 -6.34 -28.45
C SER A 78 -3.42 -5.65 -28.72
N ASN A 79 -3.40 -4.32 -28.82
CA ASN A 79 -2.19 -3.53 -28.85
C ASN A 79 -1.54 -3.44 -27.46
N LYS A 80 -0.28 -3.84 -27.37
CA LYS A 80 0.51 -3.93 -26.14
C LYS A 80 1.33 -2.67 -25.84
N ASP A 81 1.36 -1.71 -26.77
CA ASP A 81 2.08 -0.46 -26.61
C ASP A 81 1.25 0.53 -25.78
N PHE A 82 1.42 0.52 -24.46
CA PHE A 82 0.90 1.56 -23.57
C PHE A 82 1.98 2.02 -22.58
N LEU A 83 1.99 3.32 -22.32
CA LEU A 83 2.86 3.94 -21.32
C LEU A 83 1.99 4.40 -20.17
N ALA A 84 2.32 4.01 -18.94
CA ALA A 84 1.65 4.49 -17.74
C ALA A 84 2.70 5.15 -16.83
N ALA A 85 2.46 6.40 -16.46
CA ALA A 85 3.24 7.16 -15.50
C ALA A 85 2.41 7.36 -14.24
N PHE A 86 2.95 6.91 -13.11
CA PHE A 86 2.33 7.09 -11.80
C PHE A 86 3.18 8.07 -11.00
N ASN A 87 2.61 9.23 -10.68
CA ASN A 87 3.22 10.21 -9.81
C ASN A 87 2.46 10.27 -8.49
N GLY A 88 3.05 9.72 -7.43
CA GLY A 88 2.52 9.82 -6.09
C GLY A 88 3.17 10.97 -5.33
N SER A 89 2.47 12.10 -5.18
CA SER A 89 2.89 13.15 -4.27
C SER A 89 2.33 12.88 -2.87
N TRP A 90 3.16 12.29 -2.00
CA TRP A 90 2.86 12.13 -0.57
C TRP A 90 3.48 13.29 0.22
N GLN A 91 2.73 14.36 0.39
CA GLN A 91 3.24 15.60 0.97
C GLN A 91 3.00 15.63 2.48
N LYS A 92 4.00 15.23 3.26
CA LYS A 92 4.23 15.81 4.60
C LYS A 92 5.62 16.44 4.64
N LEU A 93 5.78 17.49 3.85
CA LEU A 93 6.83 18.50 3.95
C LEU A 93 6.17 19.89 3.92
N GLY A 94 5.27 20.16 4.89
CA GLY A 94 4.81 21.53 5.18
C GLY A 94 3.65 22.11 4.35
N HIS A 95 2.80 21.30 3.71
CA HIS A 95 1.62 21.81 2.98
C HIS A 95 0.28 21.34 3.59
N THR A 96 -0.77 22.13 3.35
CA THR A 96 -2.07 22.13 4.04
C THR A 96 -3.09 21.08 3.56
N SER A 97 -2.76 20.19 2.62
CA SER A 97 -3.73 19.19 2.16
C SER A 97 -3.80 17.99 3.12
N LEU A 98 -5.02 17.67 3.55
CA LEU A 98 -5.31 16.59 4.50
C LEU A 98 -5.11 15.19 3.89
N ASN A 99 -5.19 15.09 2.55
CA ASN A 99 -5.18 13.86 1.79
C ASN A 99 -4.04 13.90 0.75
N GLY A 100 -3.27 12.81 0.63
CA GLY A 100 -2.26 12.67 -0.42
C GLY A 100 -2.89 12.57 -1.80
N VAL A 101 -2.23 13.11 -2.83
CA VAL A 101 -2.70 13.04 -4.22
C VAL A 101 -1.82 12.06 -4.98
N VAL A 102 -2.46 11.09 -5.64
CA VAL A 102 -1.83 10.20 -6.61
C VAL A 102 -2.37 10.58 -7.98
N SER A 103 -1.48 10.98 -8.88
CA SER A 103 -1.80 11.27 -10.28
C SER A 103 -1.29 10.14 -11.16
N ALA A 104 -2.16 9.57 -11.98
CA ALA A 104 -1.81 8.57 -12.98
C ALA A 104 -2.10 9.12 -14.37
N SER A 105 -1.15 9.01 -15.28
CA SER A 105 -1.30 9.40 -16.68
C SER A 105 -0.92 8.20 -17.54
N TYR A 106 -1.75 7.84 -18.51
CA TYR A 106 -1.41 6.79 -19.47
C TYR A 106 -1.58 7.28 -20.90
N MET A 107 -0.74 6.78 -21.81
CA MET A 107 -0.78 7.07 -23.23
C MET A 107 -0.91 5.75 -24.00
N SER A 108 -1.92 5.67 -24.86
CA SER A 108 -2.04 4.66 -25.91
C SER A 108 -1.81 5.33 -27.27
N ARG A 109 -1.22 4.61 -28.23
CA ARG A 109 -0.98 5.12 -29.59
C ARG A 109 -2.27 5.28 -30.42
N ASP A 110 -3.40 4.74 -29.95
CA ASP A 110 -4.70 4.96 -30.57
C ASP A 110 -5.34 6.25 -30.01
N TRP A 111 -5.51 7.28 -30.85
CA TRP A 111 -6.11 8.58 -30.52
C TRP A 111 -7.57 8.46 -30.08
N LYS A 112 -7.81 8.07 -28.83
CA LYS A 112 -9.08 8.28 -28.14
C LYS A 112 -8.77 8.69 -26.70
N SER A 113 -8.95 9.97 -26.39
CA SER A 113 -8.82 10.49 -25.03
C SER A 113 -9.93 9.89 -24.16
N LEU A 114 -9.60 9.03 -23.21
CA LEU A 114 -10.48 8.66 -22.10
C LEU A 114 -9.98 9.34 -20.83
N SER A 115 -10.78 10.27 -20.32
CA SER A 115 -10.52 10.92 -19.04
C SER A 115 -11.20 10.11 -17.95
N PHE A 116 -10.42 9.39 -17.13
CA PHE A 116 -10.94 8.72 -15.93
C PHE A 116 -10.91 9.67 -14.74
N ARG A 117 -12.05 9.79 -14.06
CA ARG A 117 -12.19 10.49 -12.77
C ARG A 117 -12.37 9.43 -11.70
N MET A 118 -11.37 9.23 -10.85
CA MET A 118 -11.53 8.42 -9.63
C MET A 118 -12.44 9.21 -8.67
N SER A 119 -13.62 8.66 -8.41
CA SER A 119 -14.53 9.08 -7.34
C SER A 119 -14.14 8.44 -6.02
#